data_AF-A0A5Q4SW95-F1
#
_entry.id   AF-A0A5Q4SW95-F1
#
_cell.length_a   1.000
_cell.length_b   1.000
_cell.length_c   1.000
_cell.angle_alpha   90.00
_cell.angle_beta   90.00
_cell.angle_gamma   90.00
#
_symmetry.space_group_name_H-M   'P 1'
#
loop_
_entity.id
_entity.type
_entity.pdbx_description
1 polymer ?
#
loop_
_entity_poly.entity_id
_entity_poly.type
_entity_poly.pdbx_seq_one_letter_code
_entity_poly.pdbx_strand_id
1 'polypeptide(L)'
;MADAYYSNQAVATTLTGSVSSGATSVNVAATTGFPGSFPYTLALDYGSGTEELVSVTAAAGLTLTVTRGFSGTSAQSHSLGAVVKHVYHAGDATDFRTHQDATSGVHGVSGALVGTTSTQTLTNKTLTAPAISAPTVTGGGSLAGTFTGTPTLSGAVLFTGTPIVQAGAASTAALNARVSGDSVARLEVRADGRLSWGSGAGAADTVLYREGTGMLTTDNIFRVYRAAGTDSALSVRVSGDANSRFQALASGELTWGAGGGSSVDTNLYRSAANTLKTDDALEVVGNISAANYQSGGWTAYSPVFSSTGTAPNIGNGTLTGRYALFGKTMALTFALTGGTTTTLGTGSLKIGVPLAAAGGSYYGVCRLNGADSWPGQLSLGLGATEMDVALAASATNPRLTNWTATTPEALGAGETLRGTIIYEVA
;
A
#
# COMPACT_ATOMS: atom_id res chain seq x y z
N MET A 1 30.05 -48.59 50.91
CA MET A 1 29.71 -49.63 51.91
C MET A 1 30.43 -50.89 51.48
N ALA A 2 31.05 -51.66 52.38
CA ALA A 2 31.68 -52.91 51.97
C ALA A 2 30.56 -53.94 51.74
N ASP A 3 30.50 -54.52 50.54
CA ASP A 3 29.46 -55.49 50.19
C ASP A 3 29.61 -56.75 51.04
N ALA A 4 28.56 -57.14 51.78
CA ALA A 4 28.52 -58.40 52.50
C ALA A 4 28.05 -59.52 51.57
N TYR A 5 28.67 -60.71 51.66
CA TYR A 5 28.34 -61.85 50.83
C TYR A 5 27.34 -62.79 51.52
N TYR A 6 26.32 -63.20 50.77
CA TYR A 6 25.22 -64.04 51.23
C TYR A 6 25.22 -65.42 50.56
N SER A 7 24.77 -66.45 51.28
CA SER A 7 24.56 -67.78 50.70
C SER A 7 23.23 -68.38 51.16
N ASN A 8 22.43 -68.82 50.18
CA ASN A 8 21.20 -69.59 50.42
C ASN A 8 21.46 -71.08 50.66
N GLN A 9 22.71 -71.53 50.57
CA GLN A 9 23.11 -72.94 50.71
C GLN A 9 24.00 -73.19 51.94
N ALA A 10 24.28 -72.14 52.72
CA ALA A 10 25.08 -72.25 53.93
C ALA A 10 24.41 -73.19 54.94
N VAL A 11 25.09 -74.29 55.24
CA VAL A 11 24.59 -75.28 56.19
C VAL A 11 25.03 -74.88 57.60
N ALA A 12 24.11 -74.95 58.58
CA ALA A 12 24.46 -74.71 59.98
C ALA A 12 25.52 -75.72 60.44
N THR A 13 26.51 -75.23 61.17
CA THR A 13 27.62 -76.01 61.70
C THR A 13 27.76 -75.76 63.20
N THR A 14 28.80 -76.27 63.83
CA THR A 14 29.09 -76.03 65.24
C THR A 14 30.54 -75.59 65.44
N LEU A 15 30.79 -74.90 66.55
CA LEU A 15 32.15 -74.63 66.99
C LEU A 15 32.85 -75.93 67.38
N THR A 16 34.07 -76.14 66.90
CA THR A 16 34.92 -77.30 67.26
C THR A 16 35.84 -77.04 68.44
N GLY A 17 35.75 -75.86 69.06
CA GLY A 17 36.38 -75.49 70.33
C GLY A 17 35.63 -74.34 71.00
N SER A 18 35.81 -74.15 72.31
CA SER A 18 35.28 -72.97 73.00
C SER A 18 35.99 -71.71 72.51
N VAL A 19 35.24 -70.62 72.37
CA VAL A 19 35.74 -69.34 71.83
C VAL A 19 35.56 -68.28 72.91
N SER A 20 36.64 -67.60 73.30
CA SER A 20 36.58 -66.50 74.28
C SER A 20 36.04 -65.21 73.64
N SER A 21 35.59 -64.25 74.44
CA SER A 21 35.11 -62.94 73.94
C SER A 21 36.19 -62.11 73.23
N GLY A 22 37.48 -62.41 73.44
CA GLY A 22 38.61 -61.75 72.77
C GLY A 22 39.15 -62.49 71.54
N ALA A 23 38.60 -63.65 71.17
CA ALA A 23 39.13 -64.46 70.08
C ALA A 23 38.87 -63.81 68.71
N THR A 24 39.91 -63.68 67.89
CA THR A 24 39.86 -63.14 66.51
C THR A 24 39.69 -64.21 65.44
N SER A 25 39.62 -65.48 65.84
CA SER A 25 39.37 -66.61 64.96
C SER A 25 38.47 -67.64 65.63
N VAL A 26 37.64 -68.31 64.83
CA VAL A 26 36.77 -69.40 65.28
C VAL A 26 36.95 -70.62 64.41
N ASN A 27 36.90 -71.80 65.01
CA ASN A 27 36.98 -73.07 64.31
C ASN A 27 35.59 -73.69 64.21
N VAL A 28 35.18 -74.01 62.99
CA VAL A 28 33.88 -74.63 62.71
C VAL A 28 34.03 -76.08 62.26
N ALA A 29 32.98 -76.90 62.42
CA ALA A 29 33.02 -78.29 61.98
C ALA A 29 32.96 -78.44 60.46
N ALA A 30 32.34 -77.48 59.77
CA ALA A 30 32.26 -77.41 58.32
C ALA A 30 32.01 -75.97 57.85
N THR A 31 32.47 -75.65 56.64
CA THR A 31 32.15 -74.39 55.93
C THR A 31 31.25 -74.63 54.72
N THR A 32 30.57 -75.79 54.67
CA THR A 32 29.75 -76.22 53.53
C THR A 32 28.70 -75.18 53.17
N GLY A 33 28.81 -74.66 51.95
CA GLY A 33 27.90 -73.67 51.41
C GLY A 33 28.06 -72.26 51.98
N PHE A 34 29.03 -71.98 52.84
CA PHE A 34 29.35 -70.59 53.24
C PHE A 34 29.84 -69.78 52.03
N PRO A 35 29.68 -68.44 52.02
CA PRO A 35 30.19 -67.62 50.95
C PRO A 35 31.70 -67.80 50.74
N GLY A 36 32.12 -67.90 49.48
CA GLY A 36 33.54 -68.03 49.11
C GLY A 36 34.33 -66.71 49.16
N SER A 37 33.61 -65.58 49.23
CA SER A 37 34.17 -64.23 49.31
C SER A 37 33.86 -63.61 50.67
N PHE A 38 34.70 -62.68 51.11
CA PHE A 38 34.60 -61.99 52.40
C PHE A 38 34.36 -60.49 52.19
N PRO A 39 33.62 -59.81 53.08
CA PRO A 39 33.11 -60.33 54.35
C PRO A 39 31.75 -61.03 54.26
N TYR A 40 31.45 -61.92 55.20
CA TYR A 40 30.09 -62.44 55.42
C TYR A 40 29.77 -62.59 56.91
N THR A 41 28.49 -62.59 57.26
CA THR A 41 28.06 -62.60 58.66
C THR A 41 27.68 -64.01 59.11
N LEU A 42 28.21 -64.43 60.26
CA LEU A 42 27.77 -65.62 60.97
C LEU A 42 27.16 -65.23 62.31
N ALA A 43 26.18 -66.00 62.77
CA ALA A 43 25.70 -65.99 64.14
C ALA A 43 26.33 -67.17 64.89
N LEU A 44 27.03 -66.88 65.98
CA LEU A 44 27.53 -67.87 66.94
C LEU A 44 26.48 -68.09 68.03
N ASP A 45 26.32 -69.34 68.44
CA ASP A 45 25.28 -69.78 69.37
C ASP A 45 23.86 -69.37 68.90
N TYR A 46 23.62 -69.60 67.61
CA TYR A 46 22.41 -69.17 66.92
C TYR A 46 21.14 -69.70 67.58
N GLY A 47 20.17 -68.82 67.84
CA GLY A 47 18.90 -69.12 68.49
C GLY A 47 18.96 -69.18 70.02
N SER A 48 20.10 -68.85 70.64
CA SER A 48 20.27 -68.80 72.10
C SER A 48 20.16 -67.37 72.65
N GLY A 49 20.10 -67.24 73.98
CA GLY A 49 20.19 -65.94 74.66
C GLY A 49 21.59 -65.31 74.61
N THR A 50 22.59 -66.05 74.13
CA THR A 50 23.99 -65.65 73.98
C THR A 50 24.38 -65.44 72.50
N GLU A 51 23.41 -65.42 71.58
CA GLU A 51 23.66 -65.24 70.15
C GLU A 51 24.51 -63.98 69.87
N GLU A 52 25.60 -64.18 69.13
CA GLU A 52 26.50 -63.11 68.73
C GLU A 52 26.67 -63.13 67.21
N LEU A 53 26.56 -61.97 66.58
CA LEU A 53 26.92 -61.82 65.18
C LEU A 53 28.41 -61.53 65.06
N VAL A 54 29.05 -62.20 64.12
CA VAL A 54 30.46 -61.99 63.79
C VAL A 54 30.62 -61.76 62.29
N SER A 55 31.50 -60.84 61.93
CA SER A 55 31.87 -60.62 60.53
C SER A 55 33.09 -61.48 60.20
N VAL A 56 32.94 -62.45 59.32
CA VAL A 56 34.04 -63.27 58.83
C VAL A 56 34.79 -62.51 57.74
N THR A 57 36.07 -62.26 57.95
CA THR A 57 36.91 -61.43 57.07
C THR A 57 37.92 -62.25 56.26
N ALA A 58 38.21 -63.48 56.69
CA ALA A 58 39.02 -64.45 55.95
C ALA A 58 38.74 -65.88 56.44
N ALA A 59 39.13 -66.89 55.66
CA ALA A 59 39.10 -68.29 56.09
C ALA A 59 40.37 -69.03 55.64
N ALA A 60 40.89 -69.87 56.53
CA ALA A 60 41.91 -70.87 56.24
C ALA A 60 41.34 -72.25 56.58
N GLY A 61 40.77 -72.93 55.57
CA GLY A 61 40.04 -74.17 55.77
C GLY A 61 38.84 -73.97 56.70
N LEU A 62 38.85 -74.65 57.85
CA LEU A 62 37.80 -74.59 58.87
C LEU A 62 38.03 -73.53 59.95
N THR A 63 39.13 -72.77 59.86
CA THR A 63 39.43 -71.66 60.77
C THR A 63 39.02 -70.35 60.11
N LEU A 64 38.05 -69.66 60.68
CA LEU A 64 37.49 -68.41 60.19
C LEU A 64 38.07 -67.25 60.99
N THR A 65 38.64 -66.26 60.31
CA THR A 65 39.03 -64.99 60.94
C THR A 65 37.79 -64.13 61.09
N VAL A 66 37.52 -63.65 62.31
CA VAL A 66 36.29 -62.95 62.62
C VAL A 66 36.53 -61.65 63.38
N THR A 67 35.72 -60.65 63.04
CA THR A 67 35.47 -59.50 63.90
C THR A 67 34.27 -59.82 64.79
N ARG A 68 34.50 -59.81 66.12
CA ARG A 68 33.51 -60.15 67.15
C ARG A 68 32.59 -58.97 67.48
N GLY A 69 31.43 -59.25 68.07
CA GLY A 69 30.45 -58.22 68.47
C GLY A 69 29.98 -57.36 67.30
N PHE A 70 29.68 -58.00 66.16
CA PHE A 70 29.31 -57.32 64.93
C PHE A 70 27.83 -56.89 64.95
N SER A 71 27.49 -55.86 64.16
CA SER A 71 26.13 -55.36 63.97
C SER A 71 25.34 -55.08 65.26
N GLY A 72 26.00 -54.57 66.30
CA GLY A 72 25.36 -54.18 67.56
C GLY A 72 25.21 -55.31 68.58
N THR A 73 25.63 -56.54 68.26
CA THR A 73 25.79 -57.60 69.27
C THR A 73 27.08 -57.41 70.08
N SER A 74 27.17 -58.00 71.27
CA SER A 74 28.37 -57.92 72.12
C SER A 74 29.20 -59.19 72.03
N ALA A 75 30.54 -59.08 72.01
CA ALA A 75 31.41 -60.25 71.99
C ALA A 75 31.27 -61.09 73.27
N GLN A 76 30.83 -62.34 73.14
CA GLN A 76 30.63 -63.27 74.26
C GLN A 76 31.60 -64.46 74.21
N SER A 77 31.69 -65.21 75.31
CA SER A 77 32.29 -66.54 75.26
C SER A 77 31.27 -67.56 74.76
N HIS A 78 31.65 -68.38 73.79
CA HIS A 78 30.82 -69.46 73.24
C HIS A 78 31.43 -70.82 73.58
N SER A 79 30.58 -71.77 73.97
CA SER A 79 31.04 -73.12 74.31
C SER A 79 31.35 -73.94 73.07
N LEU A 80 32.20 -74.96 73.21
CA LEU A 80 32.33 -76.04 72.23
C LEU A 80 30.94 -76.57 71.84
N GLY A 81 30.70 -76.77 70.54
CA GLY A 81 29.44 -77.26 70.02
C GLY A 81 28.37 -76.19 69.79
N ALA A 82 28.61 -74.92 70.15
CA ALA A 82 27.66 -73.85 69.88
C ALA A 82 27.34 -73.76 68.37
N VAL A 83 26.07 -73.55 68.04
CA VAL A 83 25.59 -73.56 66.65
C VAL A 83 26.09 -72.32 65.93
N VAL A 84 26.67 -72.51 64.75
CA VAL A 84 27.15 -71.43 63.87
C VAL A 84 26.33 -71.45 62.60
N LYS A 85 25.70 -70.32 62.28
CA LYS A 85 24.83 -70.20 61.09
C LYS A 85 25.16 -68.93 60.31
N HIS A 86 25.21 -69.02 58.98
CA HIS A 86 25.24 -67.83 58.14
C HIS A 86 23.88 -67.14 58.18
N VAL A 87 23.88 -65.83 58.40
CA VAL A 87 22.66 -65.06 58.62
C VAL A 87 22.66 -63.75 57.86
N TYR A 88 21.45 -63.30 57.57
CA TYR A 88 21.15 -61.92 57.20
C TYR A 88 20.93 -61.09 58.46
N HIS A 89 21.49 -59.87 58.54
CA HIS A 89 21.41 -59.04 59.74
C HIS A 89 20.61 -57.74 59.52
N ALA A 90 20.24 -57.09 60.63
CA ALA A 90 19.41 -55.88 60.58
C ALA A 90 20.06 -54.70 59.82
N GLY A 91 21.40 -54.65 59.76
CA GLY A 91 22.14 -53.63 59.01
C GLY A 91 21.86 -53.73 57.52
N ASP A 92 21.92 -54.94 56.94
CA ASP A 92 21.60 -55.16 55.52
C ASP A 92 20.19 -54.68 55.14
N ALA A 93 19.20 -54.95 56.01
CA ALA A 93 17.82 -54.51 55.78
C ALA A 93 17.68 -53.00 55.85
N THR A 94 18.43 -52.40 56.77
CA THR A 94 18.47 -50.94 56.95
C THR A 94 19.14 -50.28 55.75
N ASP A 95 20.21 -50.87 55.21
CA ASP A 95 20.92 -50.33 54.04
C ASP A 95 20.03 -50.36 52.79
N PHE A 96 19.26 -51.45 52.58
CA PHE A 96 18.28 -51.50 51.49
C PHE A 96 17.16 -50.47 51.65
N ARG A 97 16.60 -50.33 52.87
CA ARG A 97 15.58 -49.31 53.17
C ARG A 97 16.13 -47.90 52.95
N THR A 98 17.36 -47.64 53.38
CA THR A 98 18.06 -46.36 53.20
C THR A 98 18.25 -46.03 51.71
N HIS A 99 18.60 -47.02 50.87
CA HIS A 99 18.69 -46.83 49.43
C HIS A 99 17.32 -46.58 48.77
N GLN A 100 16.26 -47.26 49.23
CA GLN A 100 14.88 -47.03 48.76
C GLN A 100 14.38 -45.62 49.09
N ASP A 101 14.74 -45.10 50.26
CA ASP A 101 14.33 -43.77 50.72
C ASP A 101 15.22 -42.65 50.18
N ALA A 102 16.33 -42.99 49.52
CA ALA A 102 17.26 -42.03 48.97
C ALA A 102 16.68 -41.29 47.76
N THR A 103 16.62 -39.97 47.83
CA THR A 103 16.22 -39.08 46.71
C THR A 103 17.41 -38.47 45.97
N SER A 104 18.64 -38.78 46.40
CA SER A 104 19.91 -38.43 45.75
C SER A 104 20.93 -39.55 45.96
N GLY A 105 21.93 -39.69 45.08
CA GLY A 105 22.96 -40.75 45.22
C GLY A 105 22.53 -42.15 44.76
N VAL A 106 21.30 -42.30 44.24
CA VAL A 106 20.80 -43.59 43.73
C VAL A 106 21.50 -43.94 42.42
N HIS A 107 21.99 -45.18 42.31
CA HIS A 107 22.67 -45.71 41.11
C HIS A 107 24.07 -45.15 40.78
N GLY A 108 24.83 -44.74 41.79
CA GLY A 108 26.26 -44.44 41.62
C GLY A 108 26.59 -43.05 41.06
N VAL A 109 25.58 -42.17 40.97
CA VAL A 109 25.80 -40.75 40.64
C VAL A 109 25.90 -39.91 41.90
N SER A 110 26.97 -39.12 42.03
CA SER A 110 27.03 -38.06 43.04
C SER A 110 26.36 -36.80 42.45
N GLY A 111 25.13 -36.50 42.88
CA GLY A 111 24.37 -35.32 42.43
C GLY A 111 23.01 -35.65 41.79
N ALA A 112 22.56 -34.76 40.89
CA ALA A 112 21.27 -34.89 40.20
C ALA A 112 21.29 -36.05 39.19
N LEU A 113 20.17 -36.79 39.09
CA LEU A 113 20.00 -37.89 38.13
C LEU A 113 20.17 -37.43 36.67
N VAL A 114 19.81 -36.17 36.38
CA VAL A 114 20.15 -35.47 35.13
C VAL A 114 21.07 -34.30 35.50
N GLY A 115 22.38 -34.54 35.44
CA GLY A 115 23.42 -33.58 35.84
C GLY A 115 23.97 -32.74 34.67
N THR A 116 24.92 -31.87 35.00
CA THR A 116 25.55 -30.91 34.06
C THR A 116 26.93 -31.35 33.55
N THR A 117 27.49 -32.44 34.08
CA THR A 117 28.87 -32.89 33.83
C THR A 117 29.02 -33.82 32.63
N SER A 118 27.92 -34.35 32.08
CA SER A 118 27.92 -35.25 30.94
C SER A 118 26.67 -35.04 30.08
N THR A 119 26.74 -35.42 28.81
CA THR A 119 25.58 -35.36 27.91
C THR A 119 24.54 -36.40 28.37
N GLN A 120 23.31 -35.93 28.62
CA GLN A 120 22.19 -36.78 29.01
C GLN A 120 21.16 -36.88 27.87
N THR A 121 20.67 -38.09 27.60
CA THR A 121 19.58 -38.33 26.63
C THR A 121 18.29 -38.67 27.36
N LEU A 122 17.24 -37.86 27.16
CA LEU A 122 15.93 -38.05 27.79
C LEU A 122 14.90 -38.53 26.74
N THR A 123 14.88 -39.82 26.45
CA THR A 123 13.92 -40.41 25.50
C THR A 123 12.62 -40.79 26.20
N ASN A 124 11.48 -40.62 25.51
CA ASN A 124 10.14 -40.98 25.98
C ASN A 124 9.76 -40.32 27.32
N LYS A 125 10.18 -39.06 27.52
CA LYS A 125 9.81 -38.25 28.67
C LYS A 125 8.92 -37.08 28.23
N THR A 126 7.92 -36.78 29.04
CA THR A 126 7.15 -35.53 28.96
C THR A 126 7.74 -34.55 29.97
N LEU A 127 8.16 -33.38 29.51
CA LEU A 127 8.64 -32.30 30.38
C LEU A 127 7.54 -31.23 30.47
N THR A 128 6.87 -31.12 31.62
CA THR A 128 5.66 -30.27 31.75
C THR A 128 5.97 -28.78 31.92
N ALA A 129 7.10 -28.43 32.54
CA ALA A 129 7.52 -27.04 32.72
C ALA A 129 9.06 -26.90 32.86
N PRO A 130 9.86 -27.43 31.91
CA PRO A 130 11.30 -27.27 31.99
C PRO A 130 11.68 -25.81 31.72
N ALA A 131 12.58 -25.25 32.53
CA ALA A 131 13.31 -24.03 32.17
C ALA A 131 14.53 -24.45 31.32
N ILE A 132 14.52 -24.13 30.03
CA ILE A 132 15.63 -24.44 29.11
C ILE A 132 16.26 -23.13 28.65
N SER A 133 17.52 -22.92 29.00
CA SER A 133 18.29 -21.75 28.55
C SER A 133 19.01 -22.08 27.24
N ALA A 134 18.84 -21.25 26.21
CA ALA A 134 19.46 -21.40 24.89
C ALA A 134 19.28 -22.80 24.24
N PRO A 135 18.05 -23.31 24.08
CA PRO A 135 17.83 -24.59 23.41
C PRO A 135 18.31 -24.54 21.96
N THR A 136 19.01 -25.58 21.52
CA THR A 136 19.17 -25.89 20.09
C THR A 136 18.17 -26.99 19.74
N VAL A 137 17.16 -26.69 18.93
CA VAL A 137 16.16 -27.66 18.47
C VAL A 137 16.49 -28.07 17.05
N THR A 138 16.95 -29.31 16.87
CA THR A 138 17.23 -29.90 15.56
C THR A 138 16.10 -30.84 15.13
N GLY A 139 15.79 -30.91 13.82
CA GLY A 139 14.90 -31.95 13.27
C GLY A 139 13.42 -31.58 13.09
N GLY A 140 13.10 -30.29 12.93
CA GLY A 140 11.74 -29.86 12.53
C GLY A 140 10.67 -29.98 13.61
N GLY A 141 11.05 -29.93 14.89
CA GLY A 141 10.11 -29.93 16.00
C GLY A 141 9.10 -28.78 15.91
N SER A 142 7.84 -29.06 16.24
CA SER A 142 6.81 -28.03 16.39
C SER A 142 7.10 -27.20 17.63
N LEU A 143 7.39 -25.91 17.45
CA LEU A 143 7.50 -24.95 18.55
C LEU A 143 6.14 -24.27 18.74
N ALA A 144 5.59 -24.35 19.94
CA ALA A 144 4.41 -23.60 20.34
C ALA A 144 4.81 -22.52 21.35
N GLY A 145 4.26 -21.31 21.22
CA GLY A 145 4.46 -20.21 22.17
C GLY A 145 4.80 -18.87 21.52
N THR A 146 5.23 -17.93 22.36
CA THR A 146 5.63 -16.57 21.95
C THR A 146 7.14 -16.50 21.79
N PHE A 147 7.61 -16.10 20.60
CA PHE A 147 8.98 -15.65 20.41
C PHE A 147 9.08 -14.18 20.83
N THR A 148 9.99 -13.86 21.75
CA THR A 148 10.23 -12.48 22.20
C THR A 148 11.57 -11.96 21.67
N GLY A 149 11.79 -10.64 21.70
CA GLY A 149 13.01 -10.00 21.20
C GLY A 149 13.03 -9.87 19.68
N THR A 150 14.19 -10.10 19.06
CA THR A 150 14.41 -10.01 17.61
C THR A 150 14.68 -11.39 16.99
N PRO A 151 13.67 -12.29 16.94
CA PRO A 151 13.86 -13.63 16.39
C PRO A 151 14.32 -13.54 14.93
N THR A 152 15.30 -14.35 14.58
CA THR A 152 15.75 -14.52 13.18
C THR A 152 15.20 -15.84 12.65
N LEU A 153 14.39 -15.78 11.60
CA LEU A 153 13.92 -16.94 10.87
C LEU A 153 14.74 -17.06 9.58
N SER A 154 15.65 -18.03 9.52
CA SER A 154 16.47 -18.29 8.34
C SER A 154 15.83 -19.35 7.44
N GLY A 155 15.77 -19.08 6.14
CA GLY A 155 15.14 -19.98 5.16
C GLY A 155 13.68 -19.63 4.88
N ALA A 156 12.97 -20.53 4.19
CA ALA A 156 11.57 -20.32 3.83
C ALA A 156 10.67 -20.48 5.07
N VAL A 157 9.82 -19.48 5.32
CA VAL A 157 8.79 -19.53 6.36
C VAL A 157 7.45 -19.81 5.69
N LEU A 158 6.81 -20.93 6.04
CA LEU A 158 5.47 -21.29 5.56
C LEU A 158 4.44 -21.03 6.67
N PHE A 159 3.49 -20.13 6.40
CA PHE A 159 2.32 -19.94 7.25
C PHE A 159 1.13 -20.72 6.66
N THR A 160 0.66 -21.75 7.36
CA THR A 160 -0.46 -22.59 6.92
C THR A 160 -1.83 -22.04 7.35
N GLY A 161 -1.86 -21.03 8.24
CA GLY A 161 -3.05 -20.28 8.64
C GLY A 161 -2.99 -18.81 8.19
N THR A 162 -3.76 -17.94 8.84
CA THR A 162 -3.77 -16.49 8.59
C THR A 162 -2.91 -15.76 9.63
N PRO A 163 -1.60 -15.56 9.39
CA PRO A 163 -0.74 -14.86 10.34
C PRO A 163 -1.25 -13.42 10.54
N ILE A 164 -1.28 -12.97 11.79
CA ILE A 164 -1.58 -11.58 12.16
C ILE A 164 -0.26 -10.87 12.44
N VAL A 165 -0.06 -9.71 11.79
CA VAL A 165 1.10 -8.84 12.03
C VAL A 165 0.60 -7.58 12.74
N GLN A 166 0.97 -7.41 13.99
CA GLN A 166 0.53 -6.30 14.83
C GLN A 166 1.73 -5.45 15.25
N ALA A 167 1.68 -4.15 14.94
CA ALA A 167 2.66 -3.18 15.40
C ALA A 167 2.17 -2.47 16.68
N GLY A 168 3.12 -2.01 17.51
CA GLY A 168 2.80 -1.32 18.77
C GLY A 168 2.20 0.09 18.61
N ALA A 169 2.35 0.71 17.43
CA ALA A 169 1.77 2.01 17.10
C ALA A 169 1.47 2.12 15.60
N ALA A 170 0.50 2.96 15.24
CA ALA A 170 0.07 3.15 13.85
C ALA A 170 1.21 3.66 12.92
N SER A 171 2.11 4.48 13.45
CA SER A 171 3.26 5.01 12.69
C SER A 171 4.42 4.03 12.53
N THR A 172 4.33 2.83 13.12
CA THR A 172 5.40 1.82 13.07
C THR A 172 5.22 0.91 11.85
N ALA A 173 6.33 0.47 11.27
CA ALA A 173 6.34 -0.54 10.23
C ALA A 173 5.84 -1.89 10.80
N ALA A 174 4.82 -2.46 10.16
CA ALA A 174 4.38 -3.83 10.40
C ALA A 174 5.23 -4.82 9.59
N LEU A 175 5.61 -4.45 8.36
CA LEU A 175 6.46 -5.25 7.48
C LEU A 175 7.51 -4.36 6.81
N ASN A 176 8.75 -4.86 6.75
CA ASN A 176 9.87 -4.21 6.06
C ASN A 176 10.57 -5.20 5.14
N ALA A 177 10.82 -4.80 3.90
CA ALA A 177 11.75 -5.49 3.01
C ALA A 177 13.06 -4.70 2.93
N ARG A 178 14.18 -5.39 3.17
CA ARG A 178 15.54 -4.83 3.16
C ARG A 178 16.50 -5.78 2.47
N VAL A 179 17.53 -5.21 1.85
CA VAL A 179 18.74 -5.89 1.40
C VAL A 179 19.85 -5.63 2.42
N SER A 180 20.77 -6.58 2.57
CA SER A 180 21.93 -6.41 3.46
C SER A 180 22.69 -5.12 3.12
N GLY A 181 22.95 -4.28 4.12
CA GLY A 181 23.59 -2.98 3.97
C GLY A 181 22.64 -1.80 3.73
N ASP A 182 21.33 -2.04 3.55
CA ASP A 182 20.36 -0.96 3.44
C ASP A 182 20.26 -0.15 4.76
N SER A 183 20.27 1.18 4.66
CA SER A 183 20.04 2.09 5.78
C SER A 183 18.54 2.29 6.06
N VAL A 184 17.70 2.12 5.04
CA VAL A 184 16.23 2.31 5.09
C VAL A 184 15.53 1.13 4.41
N ALA A 185 14.29 0.82 4.75
CA ALA A 185 13.52 -0.22 4.04
C ALA A 185 13.25 0.16 2.57
N ARG A 186 13.30 -0.81 1.67
CA ARG A 186 12.94 -0.64 0.25
C ARG A 186 11.44 -0.72 0.02
N LEU A 187 10.76 -1.53 0.84
CA LEU A 187 9.31 -1.54 0.99
C LEU A 187 9.02 -1.50 2.49
N GLU A 188 8.18 -0.56 2.88
CA GLU A 188 7.63 -0.45 4.23
C GLU A 188 6.10 -0.50 4.14
N VAL A 189 5.49 -1.39 4.93
CA VAL A 189 4.05 -1.40 5.18
C VAL A 189 3.84 -0.98 6.63
N ARG A 190 3.30 0.22 6.83
CA ARG A 190 2.98 0.76 8.15
C ARG A 190 1.61 0.32 8.64
N ALA A 191 1.44 0.30 9.96
CA ALA A 191 0.18 -0.08 10.58
C ALA A 191 -0.98 0.92 10.34
N ASP A 192 -0.68 2.16 9.91
CA ASP A 192 -1.66 3.15 9.44
C ASP A 192 -2.12 2.93 7.98
N GLY A 193 -1.58 1.91 7.29
CA GLY A 193 -1.91 1.59 5.90
C GLY A 193 -1.09 2.35 4.86
N ARG A 194 -0.06 3.12 5.26
CA ARG A 194 0.91 3.70 4.32
C ARG A 194 1.85 2.62 3.79
N LEU A 195 1.89 2.50 2.47
CA LEU A 195 2.90 1.74 1.74
C LEU A 195 3.94 2.73 1.21
N SER A 196 5.21 2.47 1.48
CA SER A 196 6.31 3.32 1.02
C SER A 196 7.37 2.48 0.32
N TRP A 197 7.88 2.99 -0.80
CA TRP A 197 8.95 2.39 -1.57
C TRP A 197 10.15 3.34 -1.66
N GLY A 198 11.36 2.77 -1.64
CA GLY A 198 12.59 3.52 -1.74
C GLY A 198 13.77 2.67 -2.21
N SER A 199 14.93 3.33 -2.36
CA SER A 199 16.15 2.72 -2.90
C SER A 199 16.96 1.91 -1.89
N GLY A 200 16.61 1.96 -0.59
CA GLY A 200 17.35 1.33 0.50
C GLY A 200 18.51 2.18 1.06
N ALA A 201 18.87 3.28 0.38
CA ALA A 201 19.93 4.20 0.81
C ALA A 201 19.42 5.56 1.33
N GLY A 202 18.29 6.03 0.78
CA GLY A 202 17.62 7.26 1.18
C GLY A 202 16.22 7.01 1.74
N ALA A 203 15.56 8.09 2.19
CA ALA A 203 14.15 8.03 2.57
C ALA A 203 13.29 7.52 1.41
N ALA A 204 12.18 6.86 1.73
CA ALA A 204 11.21 6.44 0.73
C ALA A 204 10.71 7.65 -0.07
N ASP A 205 10.66 7.52 -1.39
CA ASP A 205 10.34 8.62 -2.32
C ASP A 205 9.00 8.40 -3.05
N THR A 206 8.46 7.19 -2.98
CA THR A 206 7.21 6.79 -3.62
C THR A 206 6.30 6.20 -2.57
N VAL A 207 5.04 6.66 -2.51
CA VAL A 207 4.10 6.22 -1.46
C VAL A 207 2.69 6.02 -1.98
N LEU A 208 1.92 5.20 -1.25
CA LEU A 208 0.50 5.02 -1.44
C LEU A 208 -0.14 4.88 -0.05
N TYR A 209 -1.05 5.78 0.31
CA TYR A 209 -1.60 5.82 1.67
C TYR A 209 -3.01 6.37 1.69
N ARG A 210 -3.69 6.17 2.83
CA ARG A 210 -4.99 6.79 3.08
C ARG A 210 -4.80 8.19 3.64
N GLU A 211 -5.31 9.20 2.95
CA GLU A 211 -5.33 10.57 3.45
C GLU A 211 -6.57 10.86 4.32
N GLY A 212 -7.62 10.05 4.18
CA GLY A 212 -8.84 10.13 4.97
C GLY A 212 -9.80 9.00 4.66
N THR A 213 -11.04 9.09 5.17
CA THR A 213 -12.07 8.08 4.92
C THR A 213 -12.43 8.05 3.43
N GLY A 214 -12.17 6.91 2.78
CA GLY A 214 -12.52 6.69 1.37
C GLY A 214 -11.55 7.28 0.35
N MET A 215 -10.42 7.86 0.81
CA MET A 215 -9.42 8.49 -0.05
C MET A 215 -8.09 7.71 -0.02
N LEU A 216 -7.54 7.46 -1.21
CA LEU A 216 -6.23 6.85 -1.40
C LEU A 216 -5.37 7.82 -2.22
N THR A 217 -4.18 8.12 -1.72
CA THR A 217 -3.34 9.22 -2.21
C THR A 217 -1.90 8.76 -2.43
N THR A 218 -1.21 9.40 -3.37
CA THR A 218 0.26 9.40 -3.51
C THR A 218 0.75 10.84 -3.51
N ASP A 219 1.95 11.09 -2.98
CA ASP A 219 2.48 12.47 -2.83
C ASP A 219 2.88 13.10 -4.18
N ASN A 220 3.13 12.27 -5.21
CA ASN A 220 3.63 12.71 -6.52
C ASN A 220 2.75 12.17 -7.67
N ILE A 221 3.36 11.55 -8.69
CA ILE A 221 2.68 11.11 -9.91
C ILE A 221 2.18 9.67 -9.75
N PHE A 222 0.90 9.44 -10.03
CA PHE A 222 0.38 8.12 -10.35
C PHE A 222 0.39 7.90 -11.88
N ARG A 223 1.24 6.99 -12.38
CA ARG A 223 1.41 6.73 -13.81
C ARG A 223 0.74 5.40 -14.20
N VAL A 224 -0.05 5.42 -15.28
CA VAL A 224 -0.73 4.24 -15.83
C VAL A 224 -0.17 3.93 -17.22
N TYR A 225 0.37 2.73 -17.41
CA TYR A 225 0.78 2.22 -18.72
C TYR A 225 -0.26 1.22 -19.22
N ARG A 226 -0.75 1.44 -20.45
CA ARG A 226 -1.71 0.56 -21.12
C ARG A 226 -1.11 0.04 -22.43
N ALA A 227 -1.52 -1.16 -22.84
CA ALA A 227 -0.92 -1.85 -23.98
C ALA A 227 -1.47 -1.37 -25.33
N ALA A 228 -2.74 -0.96 -25.37
CA ALA A 228 -3.42 -0.47 -26.57
C ALA A 228 -4.03 0.91 -26.36
N GLY A 229 -4.26 1.68 -27.43
CA GLY A 229 -4.93 2.99 -27.33
C GLY A 229 -6.39 2.92 -26.86
N THR A 230 -7.07 1.80 -27.14
CA THR A 230 -8.47 1.54 -26.75
C THR A 230 -8.64 1.15 -25.28
N ASP A 231 -7.54 1.01 -24.56
CA ASP A 231 -7.53 0.58 -23.17
C ASP A 231 -7.86 1.74 -22.21
N SER A 232 -8.66 1.45 -21.18
CA SER A 232 -8.97 2.42 -20.11
C SER A 232 -7.76 2.78 -19.23
N ALA A 233 -7.31 4.03 -19.21
CA ALA A 233 -6.38 4.50 -18.18
C ALA A 233 -7.09 4.82 -16.85
N LEU A 234 -8.28 5.41 -16.93
CA LEU A 234 -9.17 5.71 -15.79
C LEU A 234 -10.60 5.33 -16.14
N SER A 235 -11.36 4.83 -15.17
CA SER A 235 -12.77 4.48 -15.32
C SER A 235 -13.54 4.81 -14.05
N VAL A 236 -14.67 5.49 -14.20
CA VAL A 236 -15.61 5.82 -13.11
C VAL A 236 -16.93 5.11 -13.35
N ARG A 237 -17.40 4.39 -12.33
CA ARG A 237 -18.60 3.56 -12.34
C ARG A 237 -19.36 3.73 -11.03
N VAL A 238 -20.68 3.56 -11.06
CA VAL A 238 -21.52 3.33 -9.89
C VAL A 238 -21.71 1.82 -9.71
N SER A 239 -21.90 1.38 -8.47
CA SER A 239 -22.14 -0.05 -8.16
C SER A 239 -23.29 -0.59 -9.01
N GLY A 240 -23.05 -1.70 -9.71
CA GLY A 240 -24.00 -2.31 -10.64
C GLY A 240 -23.87 -1.87 -12.11
N ASP A 241 -23.06 -0.86 -12.44
CA ASP A 241 -22.85 -0.44 -13.82
C ASP A 241 -22.04 -1.49 -14.63
N ALA A 242 -22.59 -1.93 -15.76
CA ALA A 242 -21.88 -2.80 -16.71
C ALA A 242 -20.90 -2.01 -17.62
N ASN A 243 -21.16 -0.72 -17.87
CA ASN A 243 -20.31 0.21 -18.63
C ASN A 243 -19.89 1.41 -17.78
N SER A 244 -18.79 2.07 -18.15
CA SER A 244 -18.27 3.24 -17.43
C SER A 244 -19.11 4.49 -17.71
N ARG A 245 -19.35 5.32 -16.68
CA ARG A 245 -20.02 6.63 -16.85
C ARG A 245 -19.08 7.70 -17.36
N PHE A 246 -17.81 7.58 -16.96
CA PHE A 246 -16.70 8.35 -17.49
C PHE A 246 -15.50 7.43 -17.63
N GLN A 247 -14.77 7.58 -18.73
CA GLN A 247 -13.55 6.83 -18.98
C GLN A 247 -12.55 7.71 -19.74
N ALA A 248 -11.28 7.60 -19.35
CA ALA A 248 -10.16 8.11 -20.15
C ALA A 248 -9.42 6.92 -20.74
N LEU A 249 -9.31 6.88 -22.07
CA LEU A 249 -8.57 5.85 -22.80
C LEU A 249 -7.10 6.25 -22.94
N ALA A 250 -6.24 5.26 -23.19
CA ALA A 250 -4.82 5.47 -23.41
C ALA A 250 -4.51 6.25 -24.70
N SER A 251 -5.45 6.31 -25.65
CA SER A 251 -5.40 7.19 -26.82
C SER A 251 -5.55 8.68 -26.49
N GLY A 252 -5.98 9.01 -25.27
CA GLY A 252 -6.37 10.37 -24.87
C GLY A 252 -7.84 10.71 -25.14
N GLU A 253 -8.62 9.76 -25.67
CA GLU A 253 -10.07 9.90 -25.79
C GLU A 253 -10.74 9.85 -24.41
N LEU A 254 -11.59 10.83 -24.15
CA LEU A 254 -12.49 10.87 -23.00
C LEU A 254 -13.88 10.47 -23.47
N THR A 255 -14.51 9.52 -22.77
CA THR A 255 -15.86 9.07 -23.07
C THR A 255 -16.76 9.21 -21.85
N TRP A 256 -18.03 9.52 -22.12
CA TRP A 256 -19.10 9.58 -21.13
C TRP A 256 -20.27 8.71 -21.58
N GLY A 257 -21.05 8.23 -20.60
CA GLY A 257 -22.30 7.51 -20.85
C GLY A 257 -23.14 7.42 -19.58
N ALA A 258 -24.38 6.95 -19.73
CA ALA A 258 -25.32 6.84 -18.62
C ALA A 258 -24.92 5.81 -17.53
N GLY A 259 -24.00 4.89 -17.84
CA GLY A 259 -23.71 3.70 -17.02
C GLY A 259 -24.68 2.55 -17.32
N GLY A 260 -24.66 1.50 -16.50
CA GLY A 260 -25.50 0.31 -16.72
C GLY A 260 -25.15 -0.45 -18.02
N GLY A 261 -26.17 -0.97 -18.71
CA GLY A 261 -26.02 -1.82 -19.91
C GLY A 261 -25.79 -1.06 -21.23
N SER A 262 -26.02 0.25 -21.26
CA SER A 262 -25.81 1.08 -22.45
C SER A 262 -24.32 1.36 -22.68
N SER A 263 -23.89 1.38 -23.93
CA SER A 263 -22.54 1.81 -24.30
C SER A 263 -22.30 3.28 -23.94
N VAL A 264 -21.03 3.68 -23.85
CA VAL A 264 -20.68 5.10 -23.86
C VAL A 264 -21.19 5.74 -25.15
N ASP A 265 -21.69 6.97 -25.05
CA ASP A 265 -22.44 7.64 -26.12
C ASP A 265 -21.93 9.05 -26.44
N THR A 266 -21.06 9.62 -25.60
CA THR A 266 -20.48 10.95 -25.79
C THR A 266 -18.97 10.86 -25.71
N ASN A 267 -18.24 11.58 -26.58
CA ASN A 267 -16.78 11.57 -26.57
C ASN A 267 -16.15 12.95 -26.77
N LEU A 268 -14.87 13.03 -26.38
CA LEU A 268 -13.99 14.16 -26.64
C LEU A 268 -12.58 13.61 -26.87
N TYR A 269 -12.06 13.77 -28.07
CA TYR A 269 -10.81 13.14 -28.46
C TYR A 269 -10.03 13.99 -29.46
N ARG A 270 -8.74 13.67 -29.58
CA ARG A 270 -7.86 14.29 -30.57
C ARG A 270 -7.98 13.55 -31.90
N SER A 271 -8.61 14.16 -32.91
CA SER A 271 -8.72 13.55 -34.25
C SER A 271 -7.48 13.76 -35.12
N ALA A 272 -6.73 14.84 -34.89
CA ALA A 272 -5.50 15.19 -35.58
C ALA A 272 -4.64 16.13 -34.72
N ALA A 273 -3.44 16.49 -35.19
CA ALA A 273 -2.63 17.50 -34.51
C ALA A 273 -3.40 18.82 -34.36
N ASN A 274 -3.48 19.33 -33.13
CA ASN A 274 -4.19 20.57 -32.79
C ASN A 274 -5.71 20.55 -33.04
N THR A 275 -6.31 19.37 -33.20
CA THR A 275 -7.76 19.24 -33.43
C THR A 275 -8.38 18.35 -32.37
N LEU A 276 -9.31 18.94 -31.61
CA LEU A 276 -10.17 18.25 -30.65
C LEU A 276 -11.57 18.09 -31.25
N LYS A 277 -12.20 16.93 -31.10
CA LYS A 277 -13.47 16.57 -31.73
C LYS A 277 -14.39 15.82 -30.76
N THR A 278 -15.69 16.03 -30.93
CA THR A 278 -16.79 15.12 -30.54
C THR A 278 -17.48 14.65 -31.82
N ASP A 279 -18.07 13.46 -31.82
CA ASP A 279 -18.73 12.92 -33.02
C ASP A 279 -20.14 13.47 -33.25
N ASP A 280 -20.84 13.85 -32.18
CA ASP A 280 -22.20 14.39 -32.24
C ASP A 280 -22.22 15.89 -31.86
N ALA A 281 -23.16 16.32 -31.03
CA ALA A 281 -23.37 17.72 -30.69
C ALA A 281 -22.43 18.19 -29.57
N LEU A 282 -22.00 19.46 -29.66
CA LEU A 282 -21.44 20.23 -28.55
C LEU A 282 -22.40 21.38 -28.22
N GLU A 283 -23.11 21.26 -27.10
CA GLU A 283 -23.95 22.35 -26.59
C GLU A 283 -23.12 23.27 -25.69
N VAL A 284 -23.06 24.57 -26.03
CA VAL A 284 -22.39 25.60 -25.24
C VAL A 284 -23.44 26.59 -24.75
N VAL A 285 -23.71 26.58 -23.45
CA VAL A 285 -24.74 27.46 -22.83
C VAL A 285 -24.34 28.95 -22.91
N GLY A 286 -23.03 29.23 -22.88
CA GLY A 286 -22.48 30.58 -22.96
C GLY A 286 -22.09 30.99 -24.38
N ASN A 287 -21.35 32.09 -24.46
CA ASN A 287 -20.77 32.54 -25.72
C ASN A 287 -19.61 31.63 -26.15
N ILE A 288 -19.55 31.32 -27.45
CA ILE A 288 -18.33 30.82 -28.09
C ILE A 288 -17.47 32.03 -28.47
N SER A 289 -16.24 32.08 -27.96
CA SER A 289 -15.21 32.99 -28.46
C SER A 289 -14.32 32.20 -29.40
N ALA A 290 -14.43 32.48 -30.69
CA ALA A 290 -13.53 31.97 -31.71
C ALA A 290 -12.93 33.15 -32.46
N ALA A 291 -11.69 33.04 -32.93
CA ALA A 291 -11.04 34.11 -33.68
C ALA A 291 -11.89 34.60 -34.87
N ASN A 292 -12.68 33.71 -35.47
CA ASN A 292 -13.56 33.99 -36.60
C ASN A 292 -15.03 34.24 -36.21
N TYR A 293 -15.35 34.29 -34.91
CA TYR A 293 -16.70 34.51 -34.40
C TYR A 293 -16.64 35.37 -33.14
N GLN A 294 -16.66 36.69 -33.32
CA GLN A 294 -16.76 37.63 -32.20
C GLN A 294 -18.24 37.82 -31.85
N SER A 295 -18.72 37.07 -30.85
CA SER A 295 -20.03 37.27 -30.26
C SER A 295 -20.15 38.71 -29.70
N GLY A 296 -21.12 39.48 -30.20
CA GLY A 296 -21.59 40.74 -29.58
C GLY A 296 -20.73 42.00 -29.74
N GLY A 297 -19.56 41.94 -30.39
CA GLY A 297 -18.66 43.09 -30.53
C GLY A 297 -18.91 43.89 -31.82
N TRP A 298 -19.62 45.01 -31.75
CA TRP A 298 -19.59 45.99 -32.85
C TRP A 298 -18.23 46.68 -32.88
N THR A 299 -17.50 46.57 -33.99
CA THR A 299 -16.21 47.25 -34.23
C THR A 299 -16.46 48.58 -34.93
N ALA A 300 -15.92 49.67 -34.39
CA ALA A 300 -15.97 50.98 -35.03
C ALA A 300 -15.02 51.04 -36.24
N TYR A 301 -15.41 51.76 -37.29
CA TYR A 301 -14.53 52.11 -38.41
C TYR A 301 -14.82 53.54 -38.87
N SER A 302 -13.87 54.14 -39.59
CA SER A 302 -14.00 55.48 -40.17
C SER A 302 -14.31 55.36 -41.66
N PRO A 303 -15.58 55.53 -42.08
CA PRO A 303 -15.92 55.46 -43.49
C PRO A 303 -15.26 56.61 -44.25
N VAL A 304 -14.82 56.35 -45.48
CA VAL A 304 -14.37 57.39 -46.40
C VAL A 304 -15.60 58.06 -47.01
N PHE A 305 -15.65 59.39 -47.02
CA PHE A 305 -16.66 60.12 -47.79
C PHE A 305 -16.04 60.51 -49.13
N SER A 306 -16.56 59.96 -50.23
CA SER A 306 -15.98 60.13 -51.57
C SER A 306 -17.05 60.44 -52.61
N SER A 307 -16.62 60.72 -53.84
CA SER A 307 -17.52 60.88 -54.98
C SER A 307 -16.85 60.45 -56.29
N THR A 308 -17.63 60.37 -57.37
CA THR A 308 -17.09 60.19 -58.73
C THR A 308 -16.55 61.46 -59.37
N GLY A 309 -16.64 62.61 -58.69
CA GLY A 309 -16.17 63.91 -59.17
C GLY A 309 -15.21 64.57 -58.18
N THR A 310 -15.43 65.85 -57.86
CA THR A 310 -14.68 66.53 -56.80
C THR A 310 -15.09 65.97 -55.45
N ALA A 311 -14.11 65.53 -54.64
CA ALA A 311 -14.37 64.88 -53.36
C ALA A 311 -15.16 65.75 -52.39
N PRO A 312 -16.12 65.18 -51.64
CA PRO A 312 -16.77 65.87 -50.55
C PRO A 312 -15.78 66.09 -49.39
N ASN A 313 -16.01 67.14 -48.60
CA ASN A 313 -15.28 67.42 -47.38
C ASN A 313 -16.26 67.42 -46.21
N ILE A 314 -16.02 66.57 -45.22
CA ILE A 314 -16.89 66.47 -44.04
C ILE A 314 -16.85 67.73 -43.17
N GLY A 315 -15.74 68.47 -43.18
CA GLY A 315 -15.57 69.68 -42.35
C GLY A 315 -15.83 69.39 -40.86
N ASN A 316 -16.67 70.20 -40.23
CA ASN A 316 -17.15 70.04 -38.85
C ASN A 316 -18.36 69.09 -38.70
N GLY A 317 -18.76 68.39 -39.76
CA GLY A 317 -19.75 67.31 -39.69
C GLY A 317 -19.15 66.03 -39.10
N THR A 318 -19.96 64.96 -39.02
CA THR A 318 -19.51 63.66 -38.52
C THR A 318 -19.87 62.54 -39.48
N LEU A 319 -18.92 61.67 -39.81
CA LEU A 319 -19.16 60.39 -40.50
C LEU A 319 -18.62 59.27 -39.63
N THR A 320 -19.51 58.41 -39.16
CA THR A 320 -19.16 57.29 -38.28
C THR A 320 -19.72 55.99 -38.82
N GLY A 321 -18.98 54.91 -38.60
CA GLY A 321 -19.38 53.57 -39.01
C GLY A 321 -19.09 52.54 -37.92
N ARG A 322 -19.89 51.48 -37.90
CA ARG A 322 -19.59 50.27 -37.12
C ARG A 322 -20.04 49.03 -37.87
N TYR A 323 -19.38 47.91 -37.61
CA TYR A 323 -19.74 46.62 -38.19
C TYR A 323 -19.65 45.49 -37.16
N ALA A 324 -20.36 44.40 -37.43
CA ALA A 324 -20.22 43.12 -36.72
C ALA A 324 -19.92 42.03 -37.76
N LEU A 325 -18.97 41.15 -37.45
CA LEU A 325 -18.53 40.07 -38.33
C LEU A 325 -18.95 38.71 -37.77
N PHE A 326 -19.64 37.92 -38.59
CA PHE A 326 -20.09 36.57 -38.29
C PHE A 326 -19.51 35.62 -39.35
N GLY A 327 -18.35 35.02 -39.08
CA GLY A 327 -17.59 34.30 -40.11
C GLY A 327 -17.18 35.26 -41.24
N LYS A 328 -17.66 35.04 -42.47
CA LYS A 328 -17.46 35.94 -43.61
C LYS A 328 -18.58 36.96 -43.82
N THR A 329 -19.67 36.88 -43.06
CA THR A 329 -20.80 37.80 -43.20
C THR A 329 -20.60 39.02 -42.32
N MET A 330 -20.55 40.21 -42.91
CA MET A 330 -20.49 41.48 -42.21
C MET A 330 -21.85 42.17 -42.22
N ALA A 331 -22.35 42.56 -41.05
CA ALA A 331 -23.42 43.54 -40.92
C ALA A 331 -22.81 44.91 -40.60
N LEU A 332 -23.05 45.90 -41.44
CA LEU A 332 -22.46 47.24 -41.36
C LEU A 332 -23.54 48.30 -41.25
N THR A 333 -23.30 49.33 -40.42
CA THR A 333 -24.10 50.55 -40.38
C THR A 333 -23.23 51.78 -40.33
N PHE A 334 -23.71 52.88 -40.89
CA PHE A 334 -23.06 54.19 -40.84
C PHE A 334 -24.07 55.31 -40.59
N ALA A 335 -23.55 56.43 -40.08
CA ALA A 335 -24.28 57.68 -39.92
C ALA A 335 -23.37 58.85 -40.32
N LEU A 336 -23.84 59.60 -41.30
CA LEU A 336 -23.30 60.88 -41.75
C LEU A 336 -24.21 61.99 -41.21
N THR A 337 -23.63 63.04 -40.63
CA THR A 337 -24.33 64.27 -40.23
C THR A 337 -23.60 65.46 -40.82
N GLY A 338 -24.30 66.30 -41.57
CA GLY A 338 -23.75 67.52 -42.13
C GLY A 338 -23.44 68.54 -41.03
N GLY A 339 -22.32 69.22 -41.14
CA GLY A 339 -21.97 70.41 -40.35
C GLY A 339 -22.07 71.67 -41.19
N THR A 340 -21.94 72.83 -40.57
CA THR A 340 -21.98 74.14 -41.27
C THR A 340 -20.86 74.35 -42.29
N THR A 341 -19.82 73.51 -42.25
CA THR A 341 -18.67 73.55 -43.18
C THR A 341 -18.56 72.29 -44.04
N THR A 342 -19.55 71.39 -44.00
CA THR A 342 -19.58 70.21 -44.88
C THR A 342 -19.85 70.64 -46.31
N THR A 343 -19.08 70.12 -47.27
CA THR A 343 -19.27 70.37 -48.70
C THR A 343 -19.37 69.04 -49.46
N LEU A 344 -20.38 68.88 -50.32
CA LEU A 344 -20.63 67.63 -51.03
C LEU A 344 -19.84 67.45 -52.35
N GLY A 345 -19.08 68.45 -52.79
CA GLY A 345 -18.31 68.36 -54.03
C GLY A 345 -19.20 68.17 -55.25
N THR A 346 -18.77 67.35 -56.21
CA THR A 346 -19.51 67.03 -57.45
C THR A 346 -19.52 65.53 -57.74
N GLY A 347 -20.42 65.07 -58.60
CA GLY A 347 -20.57 63.65 -58.96
C GLY A 347 -21.45 62.86 -57.98
N SER A 348 -21.45 61.54 -58.13
CA SER A 348 -22.18 60.61 -57.26
C SER A 348 -21.42 60.43 -55.96
N LEU A 349 -22.07 60.69 -54.84
CA LEU A 349 -21.54 60.52 -53.48
C LEU A 349 -21.51 59.04 -53.08
N LYS A 350 -20.44 58.65 -52.40
CA LYS A 350 -20.19 57.27 -51.96
C LYS A 350 -19.72 57.24 -50.52
N ILE A 351 -19.92 56.09 -49.87
CA ILE A 351 -19.46 55.84 -48.51
C ILE A 351 -18.54 54.61 -48.50
N GLY A 352 -17.35 54.73 -47.91
CA GLY A 352 -16.39 53.63 -47.79
C GLY A 352 -16.89 52.51 -46.86
N VAL A 353 -16.53 51.27 -47.19
CA VAL A 353 -16.70 50.09 -46.33
C VAL A 353 -15.34 49.65 -45.78
N PRO A 354 -15.28 48.98 -44.61
CA PRO A 354 -14.02 48.64 -43.95
C PRO A 354 -13.25 47.52 -44.66
N LEU A 355 -13.95 46.62 -45.36
CA LEU A 355 -13.38 45.49 -46.09
C LEU A 355 -14.06 45.38 -47.45
N ALA A 356 -13.33 44.92 -48.47
CA ALA A 356 -13.89 44.74 -49.80
C ALA A 356 -14.96 43.63 -49.80
N ALA A 357 -16.01 43.82 -50.60
CA ALA A 357 -17.03 42.78 -50.79
C ALA A 357 -16.48 41.59 -51.60
N ALA A 358 -16.87 40.38 -51.23
CA ALA A 358 -16.65 39.14 -52.00
C ALA A 358 -18.00 38.50 -52.36
N GLY A 359 -18.01 37.43 -53.14
CA GLY A 359 -19.22 36.60 -53.32
C GLY A 359 -20.36 37.17 -54.16
N GLY A 360 -20.36 38.47 -54.50
CA GLY A 360 -21.35 39.06 -55.42
C GLY A 360 -21.60 40.56 -55.21
N SER A 361 -22.80 41.01 -55.61
CA SER A 361 -23.29 42.37 -55.37
C SER A 361 -24.32 42.36 -54.24
N TYR A 362 -24.20 43.32 -53.32
CA TYR A 362 -25.04 43.44 -52.13
C TYR A 362 -25.83 44.73 -52.17
N TYR A 363 -27.01 44.67 -51.57
CA TYR A 363 -27.88 45.83 -51.43
C TYR A 363 -28.23 46.07 -49.97
N GLY A 364 -28.21 47.34 -49.59
CA GLY A 364 -28.61 47.81 -48.27
C GLY A 364 -29.68 48.88 -48.38
N VAL A 365 -30.11 49.38 -47.24
CA VAL A 365 -31.07 50.48 -47.15
C VAL A 365 -30.40 51.72 -46.60
N CYS A 366 -30.82 52.88 -47.07
CA CYS A 366 -30.42 54.15 -46.49
C CYS A 366 -31.58 55.13 -46.44
N ARG A 367 -31.38 56.19 -45.65
CA ARG A 367 -32.31 57.30 -45.55
C ARG A 367 -31.56 58.60 -45.34
N LEU A 368 -31.82 59.58 -46.20
CA LEU A 368 -31.43 60.96 -45.98
C LEU A 368 -32.59 61.66 -45.25
N ASN A 369 -32.32 62.30 -44.13
CA ASN A 369 -33.24 63.18 -43.42
C ASN A 369 -32.64 64.58 -43.46
N GLY A 370 -33.05 65.35 -44.46
CA GLY A 370 -32.73 66.76 -44.59
C GLY A 370 -33.95 67.61 -44.27
N ALA A 371 -34.29 68.56 -45.15
CA ALA A 371 -35.57 69.26 -45.06
C ALA A 371 -36.76 68.28 -45.21
N ASP A 372 -36.58 67.25 -46.03
CA ASP A 372 -37.50 66.13 -46.21
C ASP A 372 -36.83 64.77 -45.87
N SER A 373 -37.63 63.71 -45.85
CA SER A 373 -37.14 62.34 -45.60
C SER A 373 -37.14 61.52 -46.88
N TRP A 374 -35.95 61.17 -47.35
CA TRP A 374 -35.72 60.48 -48.61
C TRP A 374 -35.28 59.03 -48.38
N PRO A 375 -36.12 58.03 -48.69
CA PRO A 375 -35.70 56.64 -48.67
C PRO A 375 -34.73 56.37 -49.82
N GLY A 376 -33.82 55.41 -49.60
CA GLY A 376 -32.91 54.97 -50.64
C GLY A 376 -32.31 53.60 -50.41
N GLN A 377 -31.42 53.25 -51.32
CA GLN A 377 -30.73 51.97 -51.41
C GLN A 377 -29.23 52.20 -51.42
N LEU A 378 -28.52 51.28 -50.78
CA LEU A 378 -27.08 51.17 -50.90
C LEU A 378 -26.79 50.02 -51.88
N SER A 379 -25.76 50.15 -52.71
CA SER A 379 -25.27 49.06 -53.53
C SER A 379 -23.76 48.93 -53.43
N LEU A 380 -23.28 47.70 -53.24
CA LEU A 380 -21.87 47.37 -53.11
C LEU A 380 -21.56 46.19 -54.04
N GLY A 381 -20.75 46.44 -55.06
CA GLY A 381 -20.37 45.43 -56.05
C GLY A 381 -19.21 44.53 -55.59
N LEU A 382 -18.97 43.45 -56.33
CA LEU A 382 -17.84 42.54 -56.08
C LEU A 382 -16.50 43.30 -56.09
N GLY A 383 -15.70 43.10 -55.04
CA GLY A 383 -14.39 43.73 -54.86
C GLY A 383 -14.45 45.22 -54.49
N ALA A 384 -15.63 45.81 -54.40
CA ALA A 384 -15.77 47.23 -54.09
C ALA A 384 -15.43 47.53 -52.63
N THR A 385 -14.75 48.65 -52.40
CA THR A 385 -14.42 49.21 -51.08
C THR A 385 -15.26 50.43 -50.73
N GLU A 386 -16.21 50.81 -51.60
CA GLU A 386 -17.13 51.92 -51.41
C GLU A 386 -18.51 51.52 -51.94
N MET A 387 -19.55 51.87 -51.20
CA MET A 387 -20.94 51.67 -51.62
C MET A 387 -21.49 52.91 -52.31
N ASP A 388 -22.24 52.68 -53.39
CA ASP A 388 -23.05 53.70 -54.03
C ASP A 388 -24.31 53.96 -53.19
N VAL A 389 -24.67 55.23 -53.07
CA VAL A 389 -25.87 55.69 -52.39
C VAL A 389 -26.86 56.16 -53.45
N ALA A 390 -28.01 55.51 -53.54
CA ALA A 390 -29.08 55.91 -54.44
C ALA A 390 -30.33 56.31 -53.63
N LEU A 391 -30.84 57.52 -53.85
CA LEU A 391 -32.01 58.08 -53.17
C LEU A 391 -33.10 58.39 -54.21
N ALA A 392 -34.35 58.55 -53.78
CA ALA A 392 -35.41 59.04 -54.67
C ALA A 392 -34.99 60.36 -55.35
N ALA A 393 -35.22 60.49 -56.66
CA ALA A 393 -34.67 61.61 -57.44
C ALA A 393 -35.31 62.98 -57.12
N SER A 394 -36.57 63.00 -56.68
CA SER A 394 -37.27 64.20 -56.19
C SER A 394 -38.55 63.81 -55.46
N ALA A 395 -39.24 64.78 -54.84
CA ALA A 395 -40.51 64.54 -54.13
C ALA A 395 -41.59 63.90 -55.02
N THR A 396 -41.51 64.13 -56.33
CA THR A 396 -42.47 63.65 -57.33
C THR A 396 -41.94 62.52 -58.21
N ASN A 397 -40.64 62.20 -58.14
CA ASN A 397 -40.01 61.14 -58.91
C ASN A 397 -39.39 60.09 -57.97
N PRO A 398 -40.09 58.97 -57.70
CA PRO A 398 -39.63 57.96 -56.75
C PRO A 398 -38.52 57.06 -57.31
N ARG A 399 -38.10 57.25 -58.58
CA ARG A 399 -36.99 56.48 -59.16
C ARG A 399 -35.72 56.80 -58.38
N LEU A 400 -34.99 55.76 -57.98
CA LEU A 400 -33.70 55.91 -57.34
C LEU A 400 -32.68 56.44 -58.35
N THR A 401 -31.94 57.45 -57.94
CA THR A 401 -30.80 58.01 -58.66
C THR A 401 -29.65 58.19 -57.70
N ASN A 402 -28.43 58.27 -58.21
CA ASN A 402 -27.25 58.46 -57.37
C ASN A 402 -27.38 59.74 -56.56
N TRP A 403 -27.06 59.66 -55.28
CA TRP A 403 -27.02 60.81 -54.40
C TRP A 403 -25.93 61.77 -54.89
N THR A 404 -26.28 63.03 -55.10
CA THR A 404 -25.34 64.08 -55.51
C THR A 404 -25.48 65.29 -54.59
N ALA A 405 -24.64 66.31 -54.78
CA ALA A 405 -24.69 67.55 -54.00
C ALA A 405 -26.05 68.28 -54.05
N THR A 406 -26.90 67.98 -55.04
CA THR A 406 -28.18 68.67 -55.27
C THR A 406 -29.37 67.73 -55.38
N THR A 407 -29.19 66.42 -55.28
CA THR A 407 -30.25 65.43 -55.55
C THR A 407 -30.24 64.33 -54.49
N PRO A 408 -31.34 64.13 -53.73
CA PRO A 408 -32.61 64.84 -53.82
C PRO A 408 -32.54 66.29 -53.31
N GLU A 409 -31.64 66.54 -52.37
CA GLU A 409 -31.35 67.85 -51.79
C GLU A 409 -29.90 67.91 -51.30
N ALA A 410 -29.42 69.12 -50.99
CA ALA A 410 -28.10 69.32 -50.41
C ALA A 410 -28.12 68.95 -48.91
N LEU A 411 -27.05 68.31 -48.42
CA LEU A 411 -26.90 67.96 -47.00
C LEU A 411 -26.55 69.22 -46.19
N GLY A 412 -27.54 69.76 -45.49
CA GLY A 412 -27.42 70.89 -44.57
C GLY A 412 -26.83 70.53 -43.21
N ALA A 413 -26.59 71.56 -42.39
CA ALA A 413 -26.08 71.40 -41.03
C ALA A 413 -27.15 70.73 -40.14
N GLY A 414 -26.78 69.62 -39.49
CA GLY A 414 -27.67 68.80 -38.65
C GLY A 414 -28.46 67.73 -39.42
N GLU A 415 -28.46 67.78 -40.74
CA GLU A 415 -29.12 66.78 -41.60
C GLU A 415 -28.31 65.48 -41.65
N THR A 416 -28.98 64.35 -41.84
CA THR A 416 -28.32 63.04 -41.70
C THR A 416 -28.58 62.08 -42.86
N LEU A 417 -27.54 61.36 -43.28
CA LEU A 417 -27.68 60.13 -44.07
C LEU A 417 -27.30 58.95 -43.18
N ARG A 418 -28.22 57.98 -43.04
CA ARG A 418 -27.96 56.74 -42.30
C ARG A 418 -28.20 55.55 -43.20
N GLY A 419 -27.41 54.49 -43.02
CA GLY A 419 -27.57 53.29 -43.83
C GLY A 419 -27.07 52.03 -43.16
N THR A 420 -27.60 50.90 -43.64
CA THR A 420 -27.24 49.55 -43.18
C THR A 420 -27.18 48.61 -44.38
N ILE A 421 -26.15 47.77 -44.43
CA ILE A 421 -25.95 46.74 -45.45
C ILE A 421 -25.36 45.48 -44.81
N ILE A 422 -25.73 44.31 -45.34
CA ILE A 422 -25.11 43.03 -44.97
C ILE A 422 -24.42 42.48 -46.23
N TYR A 423 -23.14 42.10 -46.11
CA TYR A 423 -22.36 41.60 -47.24
C TYR A 423 -21.30 40.57 -46.81
N GLU A 424 -20.83 39.77 -47.76
CA GLU A 424 -19.69 38.85 -47.54
C GLU A 424 -18.37 39.61 -47.75
N VAL A 425 -17.42 39.44 -46.84
CA VAL A 425 -16.07 40.05 -46.96
C VAL A 425 -15.09 39.11 -47.66
N ALA A 426 -14.13 39.70 -48.38
CA ALA A 426 -13.05 39.01 -49.08
C ALA A 426 -12.06 38.27 -48.16
#